data_AF-L9UZA9-F1
#
_entry.id   AF-L9UZA9-F1
#
_cell.length_a   1.000
_cell.length_b   1.000
_cell.length_c   1.000
_cell.angle_alpha   90.00
_cell.angle_beta   90.00
_cell.angle_gamma   90.00
#
_symmetry.space_group_name_H-M   'P 1'
#
loop_
_entity.id
_entity.type
_entity.pdbx_description
1 polymer ?
#
loop_
_entity_poly.entity_id
_entity_poly.type
_entity_poly.pdbx_seq_one_letter_code
_entity_poly.pdbx_strand_id
1 'polypeptide(L)'
;MVTLTVTDTGVQAVGPDTATAVVTADGWSADDPSHELPRAAVDSVGGVTTGLKLLPGVIRLRRLDSETERKLAAPVEGTVQLPAAPYLLCVEGAVTIFIRFDGEATMTGAGGDPLLSFSDCRRVTVGVGDRSERPETVTVSQTPEGVATALSVMSAGHLTATPDRSRPEMRASPPRIEFGSVTTIPDSVAARNPDSAVVFELPPSLDYLVPASSLAHYLGAEIRVADGADVSPTLRTATLEHEFEPNPRYQSAVASLLRRVFLLDCLVRGADSNGRDVAEMELLDEVGLDADSLSRSDIDERLEAYLDAPFAEISDRLPDWHLSMYVSPSYDRVRTLPYLLQNVPNIFLPEAKPLGTDERLSRSLDDFYRADNTAADEETAGNTRATKTVPGVTPVKPVLGPGRVHGWLADGVPIDVFKSISSAYEHRARYPANSQSLSVVAVLNDRRMIDESTDAARIYESAPSELDLDVTVKKRITRAELAAVFESHHDLVHYIGHCDESGLRCPDGGLAITDLEVSNAQTFVLNACGSYYEGLELVEKGSVAGAVTFDKVLDRHAARVGTTFVRLLIRGTGAIPRPSGRGYAPSLWAPVYRSNGRSEFPTRTL
;
A
#
# COMPACT_ATOMS: atom_id res chain seq x y z
N MET A 1 18.45 -8.31 13.53
CA MET A 1 19.13 -7.06 13.16
C MET A 1 20.26 -7.40 12.21
N VAL A 2 20.33 -6.72 11.07
CA VAL A 2 21.43 -6.90 10.10
C VAL A 2 22.61 -6.06 10.56
N THR A 3 23.80 -6.63 10.63
CA THR A 3 25.03 -5.91 11.00
C THR A 3 26.04 -5.96 9.87
N LEU A 4 26.86 -4.92 9.76
CA LEU A 4 28.00 -4.85 8.84
C LEU A 4 29.27 -5.22 9.58
N THR A 5 30.02 -6.17 9.02
CA THR A 5 31.34 -6.56 9.51
C THR A 5 32.37 -6.23 8.44
N VAL A 6 33.45 -5.56 8.84
CA VAL A 6 34.61 -5.36 7.96
C VAL A 6 35.33 -6.69 7.76
N THR A 7 35.68 -6.97 6.51
CA THR A 7 36.50 -8.12 6.12
C THR A 7 37.79 -7.64 5.45
N ASP A 8 38.79 -8.52 5.31
CA ASP A 8 40.06 -8.20 4.64
C ASP A 8 39.87 -7.74 3.18
N THR A 9 38.72 -8.03 2.58
CA THR A 9 38.42 -7.78 1.16
C THR A 9 37.19 -6.88 0.96
N GLY A 10 36.70 -6.17 1.99
CA GLY A 10 35.52 -5.30 1.88
C GLY A 10 34.58 -5.40 3.07
N VAL A 11 33.27 -5.45 2.83
CA VAL A 11 32.25 -5.41 3.88
C VAL A 11 31.22 -6.54 3.71
N GLN A 12 30.90 -7.22 4.80
CA GLN A 12 29.90 -8.28 4.84
C GLN A 12 28.71 -7.87 5.72
N ALA A 13 27.53 -7.82 5.14
CA ALA A 13 26.27 -7.73 5.86
C ALA A 13 25.79 -9.14 6.25
N VAL A 14 25.45 -9.33 7.53
CA VAL A 14 24.90 -10.59 8.05
C VAL A 14 23.54 -10.31 8.67
N GLY A 15 22.48 -10.84 8.06
CA GLY A 15 21.12 -10.76 8.56
C GLY A 15 20.74 -11.94 9.48
N PRO A 16 19.63 -11.81 10.24
CA PRO A 16 19.19 -12.79 11.22
C PRO A 16 18.80 -14.18 10.64
N ASP A 17 18.40 -14.25 9.37
CA ASP A 17 17.89 -15.49 8.74
C ASP A 17 18.90 -16.11 7.73
N THR A 18 20.20 -16.10 8.03
CA THR A 18 21.30 -16.55 7.14
C THR A 18 21.46 -15.75 5.82
N ALA A 19 20.62 -14.74 5.60
CA ALA A 19 20.77 -13.77 4.52
C ALA A 19 22.11 -13.04 4.70
N THR A 20 23.07 -13.38 3.86
CA THR A 20 24.39 -12.76 3.86
C THR A 20 24.61 -12.04 2.54
N ALA A 21 25.25 -10.89 2.64
CA ALA A 21 25.46 -10.00 1.53
C ALA A 21 26.89 -9.49 1.62
N VAL A 22 27.73 -9.89 0.67
CA VAL A 22 29.14 -9.50 0.66
C VAL A 22 29.35 -8.45 -0.43
N VAL A 23 29.76 -7.26 -0.01
CA VAL A 23 30.29 -6.24 -0.91
C VAL A 23 31.81 -6.39 -0.90
N THR A 24 32.34 -6.98 -1.96
CA THR A 24 33.81 -7.11 -2.11
C THR A 24 34.36 -5.79 -2.63
N ALA A 25 35.49 -5.36 -2.13
CA ALA A 25 36.07 -4.06 -2.40
C ALA A 25 37.55 -4.19 -2.81
N ASP A 26 37.93 -3.48 -3.87
CA ASP A 26 39.29 -3.50 -4.39
C ASP A 26 40.17 -2.47 -3.67
N GLY A 27 41.13 -2.96 -2.89
CA GLY A 27 42.04 -2.11 -2.11
C GLY A 27 41.37 -1.46 -0.89
N TRP A 28 40.42 -2.18 -0.27
CA TRP A 28 39.69 -1.69 0.91
C TRP A 28 40.59 -1.36 2.09
N SER A 29 40.42 -0.16 2.64
CA SER A 29 40.93 0.24 3.94
C SER A 29 39.78 0.82 4.75
N ALA A 30 39.44 0.20 5.89
CA ALA A 30 38.39 0.70 6.77
C ALA A 30 38.75 2.08 7.36
N ASP A 31 37.74 2.93 7.52
CA ASP A 31 37.82 4.26 8.11
C ASP A 31 36.47 4.61 8.76
N ASP A 32 36.38 5.73 9.47
CA ASP A 32 35.10 6.19 10.02
C ASP A 32 34.14 6.60 8.88
N PRO A 33 32.83 6.32 9.02
CA PRO A 33 31.79 6.78 8.07
C PRO A 33 31.94 8.28 7.80
N SER A 34 32.25 8.64 6.56
CA SER A 34 32.46 10.05 6.19
C SER A 34 31.25 10.71 5.56
N HIS A 35 30.21 9.94 5.29
CA HIS A 35 28.98 10.40 4.66
C HIS A 35 27.77 9.90 5.43
N GLU A 36 26.78 10.77 5.60
CA GLU A 36 25.49 10.41 6.18
C GLU A 36 24.72 9.46 5.26
N LEU A 37 24.06 8.49 5.89
CA LEU A 37 23.17 7.53 5.24
C LEU A 37 21.73 7.80 5.66
N PRO A 38 20.73 7.30 4.90
CA PRO A 38 19.33 7.35 5.32
C PRO A 38 19.13 6.67 6.69
N ARG A 39 18.14 7.10 7.48
CA ARG A 39 17.76 6.46 8.76
C ARG A 39 17.39 4.97 8.61
N ALA A 40 17.14 4.54 7.38
CA ALA A 40 16.96 3.13 7.02
C ALA A 40 18.20 2.27 7.27
N ALA A 41 19.39 2.87 7.19
CA ALA A 41 20.64 2.17 7.46
C ALA A 41 20.72 1.90 8.97
N VAL A 42 20.65 0.62 9.33
CA VAL A 42 20.69 0.18 10.73
C VAL A 42 22.11 0.00 11.23
N ASP A 43 23.07 -0.07 10.32
CA ASP A 43 24.49 -0.14 10.59
C ASP A 43 25.27 0.43 9.38
N SER A 44 26.48 0.93 9.61
CA SER A 44 27.31 1.51 8.56
C SER A 44 28.80 1.44 8.86
N VAL A 45 29.58 1.36 7.79
CA VAL A 45 31.03 1.30 7.82
C VAL A 45 31.58 2.29 6.80
N GLY A 46 32.56 3.10 7.20
CA GLY A 46 33.36 3.91 6.29
C GLY A 46 34.56 3.14 5.75
N GLY A 47 35.05 3.56 4.60
CA GLY A 47 36.34 3.08 4.10
C GLY A 47 36.78 3.78 2.84
N VAL A 48 37.97 3.43 2.40
CA VAL A 48 38.57 3.91 1.15
C VAL A 48 38.76 2.72 0.21
N THR A 49 38.39 2.88 -1.05
CA THR A 49 38.48 1.80 -2.05
C THR A 49 38.65 2.35 -3.47
N THR A 50 39.14 1.50 -4.38
CA THR A 50 39.17 1.77 -5.83
C THR A 50 38.01 1.11 -6.58
N GLY A 51 37.28 0.20 -5.94
CA GLY A 51 36.11 -0.44 -6.52
C GLY A 51 35.27 -1.21 -5.51
N LEU A 52 34.01 -1.45 -5.85
CA LEU A 52 33.02 -2.21 -5.08
C LEU A 52 32.28 -3.15 -6.03
N LYS A 53 32.40 -4.44 -5.78
CA LYS A 53 31.63 -5.49 -6.42
C LYS A 53 30.30 -5.62 -5.70
N LEU A 54 29.23 -5.32 -6.41
CA LEU A 54 27.86 -5.24 -5.92
C LEU A 54 27.15 -6.59 -6.06
N LEU A 55 26.09 -6.77 -5.28
CA LEU A 55 25.24 -7.94 -5.38
C LEU A 55 24.34 -7.88 -6.62
N PRO A 56 23.97 -9.03 -7.21
CA PRO A 56 22.90 -9.08 -8.18
C PRO A 56 21.59 -8.63 -7.52
N GLY A 57 20.89 -7.69 -8.14
CA GLY A 57 19.68 -7.10 -7.59
C GLY A 57 19.17 -5.90 -8.38
N VAL A 58 18.12 -5.26 -7.90
CA VAL A 58 17.66 -3.99 -8.47
C VAL A 58 18.57 -2.89 -7.95
N ILE A 59 19.37 -2.32 -8.84
CA ILE A 59 20.28 -1.22 -8.51
C ILE A 59 19.60 0.10 -8.83
N ARG A 60 19.46 0.94 -7.82
CA ARG A 60 19.01 2.33 -7.97
C ARG A 60 20.16 3.24 -7.64
N LEU A 61 20.58 4.02 -8.62
CA LEU A 61 21.58 5.05 -8.43
C LEU A 61 20.85 6.39 -8.35
N ARG A 62 20.99 7.08 -7.23
CA ARG A 62 20.56 8.46 -7.05
C ARG A 62 21.82 9.34 -7.00
N ARG A 63 21.92 10.27 -7.95
CA ARG A 63 22.84 11.39 -7.83
C ARG A 63 22.23 12.38 -6.81
N LEU A 64 23.01 12.88 -5.86
CA LEU A 64 22.52 13.71 -4.73
C LEU A 64 22.75 15.21 -4.95
N ASP A 65 23.38 15.59 -6.05
CA ASP A 65 23.48 16.96 -6.58
C ASP A 65 22.76 17.10 -7.94
N SER A 66 22.13 16.03 -8.45
CA SER A 66 21.14 16.14 -9.53
C SER A 66 20.05 15.05 -9.48
N GLU A 67 18.88 15.38 -10.02
CA GLU A 67 17.67 14.54 -10.16
C GLU A 67 17.74 13.31 -11.08
N THR A 68 18.91 12.82 -11.47
CA THR A 68 18.97 11.56 -12.24
C THR A 68 18.92 10.35 -11.31
N GLU A 69 17.71 9.93 -10.93
CA GLU A 69 17.51 8.56 -10.48
C GLU A 69 17.54 7.65 -11.71
N ARG A 70 18.68 6.97 -11.88
CA ARG A 70 18.83 5.99 -12.95
C ARG A 70 18.51 4.63 -12.36
N LYS A 71 17.32 4.11 -12.69
CA LYS A 71 17.05 2.68 -12.48
C LYS A 71 17.95 1.93 -13.44
N LEU A 72 18.96 1.30 -12.87
CA LEU A 72 19.84 0.42 -13.59
C LEU A 72 19.27 -0.97 -13.35
N ALA A 73 18.49 -1.47 -14.31
CA ALA A 73 18.41 -2.92 -14.42
C ALA A 73 19.86 -3.40 -14.55
N ALA A 74 20.29 -4.36 -13.73
CA ALA A 74 21.63 -4.95 -13.82
C ALA A 74 21.94 -5.10 -15.33
N PRO A 75 22.94 -4.39 -15.88
CA PRO A 75 23.03 -4.24 -17.33
C PRO A 75 23.22 -5.62 -17.93
N VAL A 76 22.29 -6.03 -18.81
CA VAL A 76 22.49 -7.24 -19.60
C VAL A 76 23.71 -7.03 -20.51
N GLU A 77 23.95 -5.80 -20.97
CA GLU A 77 25.18 -5.37 -21.63
C GLU A 77 25.46 -3.86 -21.42
N GLY A 78 26.62 -3.47 -20.85
CA GLY A 78 27.13 -2.09 -20.96
C GLY A 78 28.00 -1.56 -19.82
N THR A 79 28.72 -0.46 -20.11
CA THR A 79 29.46 0.38 -19.14
C THR A 79 28.78 1.73 -19.01
N VAL A 80 28.52 2.19 -17.78
CA VAL A 80 27.92 3.49 -17.47
C VAL A 80 28.95 4.34 -16.74
N GLN A 81 29.29 5.49 -17.33
CA GLN A 81 30.14 6.50 -16.71
C GLN A 81 29.29 7.46 -15.87
N LEU A 82 29.71 7.70 -14.63
CA LEU A 82 29.08 8.60 -13.67
C LEU A 82 29.98 9.84 -13.49
N PRO A 83 29.48 11.05 -13.78
CA PRO A 83 30.25 12.30 -13.62
C PRO A 83 30.61 12.60 -12.16
N ALA A 84 31.46 13.59 -11.93
CA ALA A 84 31.88 13.99 -10.59
C ALA A 84 30.70 14.54 -9.78
N ALA A 85 30.20 13.76 -8.81
CA ALA A 85 29.02 14.13 -8.04
C ALA A 85 28.87 13.30 -6.75
N PRO A 86 28.14 13.78 -5.74
CA PRO A 86 27.65 12.94 -4.67
C PRO A 86 26.61 11.93 -5.17
N TYR A 87 26.77 10.65 -4.82
CA TYR A 87 25.85 9.57 -5.17
C TYR A 87 25.44 8.77 -3.95
N LEU A 88 24.18 8.33 -3.95
CA LEU A 88 23.64 7.27 -3.11
C LEU A 88 23.18 6.12 -4.03
N LEU A 89 23.85 4.99 -3.91
CA LEU A 89 23.48 3.75 -4.55
C LEU A 89 22.67 2.90 -3.57
N CYS A 90 21.53 2.40 -4.00
CA CYS A 90 20.71 1.45 -3.27
C CYS A 90 20.66 0.14 -4.05
N VAL A 91 21.18 -0.93 -3.45
CA VAL A 91 21.13 -2.28 -4.01
C VAL A 91 20.07 -3.06 -3.25
N GLU A 92 18.95 -3.34 -3.93
CA GLU A 92 17.84 -4.12 -3.37
C GLU A 92 18.05 -5.60 -3.72
N GLY A 93 18.32 -6.43 -2.71
CA GLY A 93 18.44 -7.88 -2.80
C GLY A 93 17.93 -8.56 -1.54
N ALA A 94 18.58 -9.64 -1.09
CA ALA A 94 18.26 -10.32 0.16
C ALA A 94 18.42 -9.41 1.41
N VAL A 95 19.31 -8.41 1.32
CA VAL A 95 19.35 -7.25 2.21
C VAL A 95 19.42 -6.00 1.34
N THR A 96 19.05 -4.85 1.88
CA THR A 96 19.24 -3.57 1.19
C THR A 96 20.62 -3.03 1.54
N ILE A 97 21.42 -2.67 0.55
CA ILE A 97 22.72 -2.03 0.78
C ILE A 97 22.65 -0.59 0.25
N PHE A 98 23.06 0.34 1.10
CA PHE A 98 23.27 1.73 0.74
C PHE A 98 24.77 1.98 0.56
N ILE A 99 25.17 2.61 -0.53
CA ILE A 99 26.57 3.00 -0.75
C ILE A 99 26.57 4.48 -1.09
N ARG A 100 27.24 5.26 -0.24
CA ARG A 100 27.34 6.71 -0.36
C ARG A 100 28.77 7.09 -0.68
N PHE A 101 28.96 7.81 -1.78
CA PHE A 101 30.28 8.25 -2.24
C PHE A 101 30.16 9.54 -3.04
N ASP A 102 31.22 10.34 -3.09
CA ASP A 102 31.29 11.51 -3.97
C ASP A 102 32.25 11.24 -5.12
N GLY A 103 32.16 11.97 -6.23
CA GLY A 103 33.13 11.96 -7.33
C GLY A 103 32.75 11.08 -8.52
N GLU A 104 33.67 11.01 -9.49
CA GLU A 104 33.48 10.24 -10.71
C GLU A 104 33.56 8.74 -10.41
N ALA A 105 32.72 7.96 -11.09
CA ALA A 105 32.73 6.52 -10.96
C ALA A 105 32.30 5.84 -12.27
N THR A 106 32.77 4.62 -12.49
CA THR A 106 32.36 3.79 -13.61
C THR A 106 31.61 2.57 -13.09
N MET A 107 30.41 2.32 -13.61
CA MET A 107 29.66 1.11 -13.31
C MET A 107 29.62 0.19 -14.53
N THR A 108 30.00 -1.08 -14.37
CA THR A 108 30.04 -2.07 -15.46
C THR A 108 29.12 -3.25 -15.19
N GLY A 109 28.43 -3.72 -16.23
CA GLY A 109 27.64 -4.95 -16.23
C GLY A 109 27.91 -5.77 -17.48
N ALA A 110 28.69 -6.85 -17.35
CA ALA A 110 28.89 -7.83 -18.40
C ALA A 110 28.64 -9.24 -17.81
N GLY A 111 27.39 -9.70 -17.88
CA GLY A 111 26.99 -11.08 -17.61
C GLY A 111 27.28 -11.64 -16.20
N GLY A 112 27.60 -10.80 -15.22
CA GLY A 112 27.96 -11.19 -13.85
C GLY A 112 27.60 -10.12 -12.81
N ASP A 113 28.27 -10.16 -11.64
CA ASP A 113 28.06 -9.23 -10.53
C ASP A 113 28.42 -7.77 -10.93
N PRO A 114 27.54 -6.77 -10.74
CA PRO A 114 27.82 -5.39 -11.13
C PRO A 114 29.02 -4.80 -10.38
N LEU A 115 29.90 -4.10 -11.08
CA LEU A 115 31.10 -3.49 -10.48
C LEU A 115 31.01 -1.96 -10.54
N LEU A 116 31.13 -1.31 -9.39
CA LEU A 116 31.37 0.13 -9.26
C LEU A 116 32.88 0.35 -9.10
N SER A 117 33.47 1.24 -9.88
CA SER A 117 34.92 1.49 -9.88
C SER A 117 35.22 2.99 -9.89
N PHE A 118 36.34 3.37 -9.30
CA PHE A 118 36.81 4.74 -9.16
C PHE A 118 38.19 4.86 -9.82
N SER A 119 38.49 6.01 -10.45
CA SER A 119 39.81 6.25 -11.07
C SER A 119 40.93 6.28 -10.02
N ASP A 120 40.61 6.76 -8.82
CA ASP A 120 41.49 6.92 -7.68
C ASP A 120 40.81 6.37 -6.42
N CYS A 121 41.60 6.14 -5.37
CA CYS A 121 41.08 5.66 -4.09
C CYS A 121 40.09 6.67 -3.50
N ARG A 122 38.87 6.22 -3.17
CA ARG A 122 37.74 7.08 -2.79
C ARG A 122 37.13 6.70 -1.45
N ARG A 123 36.79 7.71 -0.64
CA ARG A 123 36.02 7.53 0.60
C ARG A 123 34.58 7.18 0.28
N VAL A 124 34.11 6.06 0.82
CA VAL A 124 32.76 5.56 0.69
C VAL A 124 32.19 5.22 2.07
N THR A 125 30.90 5.44 2.27
CA THR A 125 30.17 4.87 3.40
C THR A 125 29.27 3.77 2.87
N VAL A 126 29.43 2.55 3.37
CA VAL A 126 28.55 1.42 3.08
C VAL A 126 27.64 1.21 4.27
N GLY A 127 26.34 1.29 4.04
CA GLY A 127 25.29 1.05 5.02
C GLY A 127 24.48 -0.18 4.65
N VAL A 128 23.93 -0.84 5.67
CA VAL A 128 22.94 -1.89 5.45
C VAL A 128 21.58 -1.42 5.93
N GLY A 129 20.64 -1.46 5.01
CA GLY A 129 19.24 -1.21 5.29
C GLY A 129 18.57 -2.46 5.80
N ASP A 130 17.91 -2.33 6.95
CA ASP A 130 16.92 -3.32 7.35
C ASP A 130 15.61 -3.01 6.64
N ARG A 131 15.50 -3.37 5.36
CA ARG A 131 14.20 -3.57 4.72
C ARG A 131 13.72 -4.99 4.99
N SER A 132 13.78 -5.43 6.25
CA SER A 132 12.97 -6.55 6.67
C SER A 132 11.54 -6.26 6.24
N GLU A 133 10.99 -7.12 5.38
CA GLU A 133 9.55 -7.17 5.09
C GLU A 133 8.73 -7.49 6.36
N ARG A 134 9.41 -7.77 7.47
CA ARG A 134 8.87 -7.99 8.80
C ARG A 134 9.27 -6.82 9.71
N PRO A 135 8.46 -5.75 9.77
CA PRO A 135 8.67 -4.69 10.74
C PRO A 135 8.63 -5.27 12.16
N GLU A 136 9.40 -4.66 13.05
CA GLU A 136 9.50 -5.03 14.46
C GLU A 136 8.16 -4.82 15.17
N THR A 137 7.95 -5.53 16.27
CA THR A 137 6.71 -5.44 17.05
C THR A 137 6.92 -4.58 18.29
N VAL A 138 6.00 -3.64 18.50
CA VAL A 138 5.85 -2.86 19.72
C VAL A 138 4.68 -3.43 20.51
N THR A 139 4.91 -3.77 21.77
CA THR A 139 3.89 -4.29 22.67
C THR A 139 3.48 -3.20 23.64
N VAL A 140 2.17 -2.95 23.77
CA VAL A 140 1.62 -1.90 24.65
C VAL A 140 0.41 -2.40 25.42
N SER A 141 -0.02 -1.68 26.45
CA SER A 141 -1.28 -1.98 27.14
C SER A 141 -2.48 -1.78 26.21
N GLN A 142 -3.55 -2.56 26.41
CA GLN A 142 -4.83 -2.37 25.70
C GLN A 142 -5.64 -1.23 26.34
N THR A 143 -5.07 -0.03 26.34
CA THR A 143 -5.66 1.21 26.87
C THR A 143 -5.41 2.37 25.91
N PRO A 144 -6.13 3.50 26.00
CA PRO A 144 -5.85 4.69 25.18
C PRO A 144 -4.39 5.15 25.29
N GLU A 145 -3.79 5.11 26.48
CA GLU A 145 -2.39 5.48 26.73
C GLU A 145 -1.42 4.50 26.06
N GLY A 146 -1.74 3.21 26.08
CA GLY A 146 -0.96 2.21 25.35
C GLY A 146 -1.03 2.42 23.84
N VAL A 147 -2.22 2.72 23.31
CA VAL A 147 -2.40 3.06 21.89
C VAL A 147 -1.65 4.33 21.52
N ALA A 148 -1.71 5.39 22.34
CA ALA A 148 -0.94 6.61 22.15
C ALA A 148 0.56 6.31 22.10
N THR A 149 1.08 5.52 23.05
CA THR A 149 2.48 5.08 23.08
C THR A 149 2.88 4.35 21.79
N ALA A 150 2.05 3.43 21.30
CA ALA A 150 2.30 2.72 20.04
C ALA A 150 2.30 3.68 18.84
N LEU A 151 1.33 4.61 18.77
CA LEU A 151 1.23 5.57 17.67
C LEU A 151 2.40 6.56 17.65
N SER A 152 2.90 6.99 18.82
CA SER A 152 4.08 7.83 18.95
C SER A 152 5.31 7.22 18.28
N VAL A 153 5.44 5.88 18.28
CA VAL A 153 6.60 5.19 17.71
C VAL A 153 6.45 4.79 16.24
N MET A 154 5.30 5.04 15.61
CA MET A 154 5.04 4.62 14.22
C MET A 154 5.95 5.31 13.20
N SER A 155 6.44 6.51 13.49
CA SER A 155 7.34 7.26 12.61
C SER A 155 8.71 6.61 12.44
N ALA A 156 9.04 5.59 13.24
CA ALA A 156 10.21 4.74 13.02
C ALA A 156 10.20 4.02 11.66
N GLY A 157 9.07 4.00 10.94
CA GLY A 157 8.97 3.57 9.54
C GLY A 157 9.49 4.61 8.52
N HIS A 158 9.71 5.86 8.91
CA HIS A 158 10.30 6.87 8.03
C HIS A 158 11.82 6.70 7.94
N LEU A 159 12.33 6.74 6.71
CA LEU A 159 13.76 6.58 6.41
C LEU A 159 14.53 7.93 6.43
N THR A 160 13.83 9.04 6.67
CA THR A 160 14.39 10.40 6.73
C THR A 160 13.54 11.29 7.63
N ALA A 161 14.15 12.36 8.14
CA ALA A 161 13.45 13.46 8.81
C ALA A 161 13.20 14.68 7.90
N THR A 162 13.78 14.72 6.71
CA THR A 162 13.61 15.83 5.76
C THR A 162 12.25 15.74 5.05
N PRO A 163 11.85 16.75 4.24
CA PRO A 163 10.65 16.68 3.40
C PRO A 163 10.59 15.47 2.45
N ASP A 164 11.74 14.81 2.16
CA ASP A 164 11.80 13.56 1.40
C ASP A 164 10.93 12.44 1.98
N ARG A 165 10.48 12.52 3.25
CA ARG A 165 9.51 11.59 3.86
C ARG A 165 8.19 11.49 3.08
N SER A 166 7.86 12.51 2.30
CA SER A 166 6.73 12.51 1.38
C SER A 166 6.95 11.59 0.15
N ARG A 167 8.17 11.07 -0.09
CA ARG A 167 8.45 10.08 -1.15
C ARG A 167 8.05 8.67 -0.69
N PRO A 168 7.33 7.88 -1.50
CA PRO A 168 6.97 6.50 -1.15
C PRO A 168 8.17 5.63 -0.74
N GLU A 169 9.32 5.79 -1.40
CA GLU A 169 10.53 5.02 -1.08
C GLU A 169 11.10 5.31 0.32
N MET A 170 10.79 6.48 0.88
CA MET A 170 11.24 6.92 2.19
C MET A 170 10.27 6.53 3.32
N ARG A 171 9.22 5.77 2.99
CA ARG A 171 8.23 5.21 3.93
C ARG A 171 8.31 3.69 3.94
N ALA A 172 9.15 3.16 4.82
CA ALA A 172 9.14 1.75 5.17
C ALA A 172 7.90 1.40 6.01
N SER A 173 7.70 0.11 6.27
CA SER A 173 6.57 -0.34 7.09
C SER A 173 6.76 0.10 8.55
N PRO A 174 5.78 0.79 9.15
CA PRO A 174 5.78 1.08 10.59
C PRO A 174 5.83 -0.20 11.44
N PRO A 175 6.30 -0.11 12.71
CA PRO A 175 6.29 -1.24 13.63
C PRO A 175 4.89 -1.81 13.85
N ARG A 176 4.80 -3.14 14.04
CA ARG A 176 3.55 -3.84 14.37
C ARG A 176 3.12 -3.51 15.78
N ILE A 177 1.82 -3.60 16.05
CA ILE A 177 1.25 -3.37 17.38
C ILE A 177 0.73 -4.69 17.94
N GLU A 178 1.21 -5.06 19.11
CA GLU A 178 0.65 -6.11 19.95
C GLU A 178 0.17 -5.54 21.29
N PHE A 179 -0.84 -6.19 21.88
CA PHE A 179 -1.31 -5.81 23.21
C PHE A 179 -0.82 -6.80 24.26
N GLY A 180 -0.23 -6.30 25.33
CA GLY A 180 0.32 -7.08 26.43
C GLY A 180 0.30 -6.32 27.75
N SER A 181 0.66 -6.99 28.85
CA SER A 181 0.71 -6.39 30.18
C SER A 181 1.95 -5.52 30.44
N VAL A 182 2.99 -5.67 29.62
CA VAL A 182 4.26 -4.95 29.74
C VAL A 182 4.54 -4.22 28.44
N THR A 183 4.70 -2.90 28.52
CA THR A 183 5.11 -2.09 27.37
C THR A 183 6.54 -2.42 26.98
N THR A 184 6.75 -2.81 25.72
CA THR A 184 8.06 -3.15 25.16
C THR A 184 8.21 -2.44 23.81
N ILE A 185 9.18 -1.53 23.72
CA ILE A 185 9.58 -0.86 22.49
C ILE A 185 10.99 -1.37 22.16
N PRO A 186 11.22 -2.02 21.01
CA PRO A 186 12.55 -2.47 20.62
C PRO A 186 13.54 -1.30 20.52
N ASP A 187 14.80 -1.51 20.93
CA ASP A 187 15.85 -0.46 20.94
C ASP A 187 16.07 0.15 19.55
N SER A 188 15.96 -0.66 18.51
CA SER A 188 16.00 -0.28 17.10
C SER A 188 14.84 0.63 16.67
N VAL A 189 13.64 0.42 17.21
CA VAL A 189 12.49 1.32 17.01
C VAL A 189 12.73 2.64 17.74
N ALA A 190 13.18 2.57 19.00
CA ALA A 190 13.48 3.75 19.81
C ALA A 190 14.60 4.61 19.18
N ALA A 191 15.66 3.99 18.67
CA ALA A 191 16.78 4.69 18.02
C ALA A 191 16.35 5.43 16.73
N ARG A 192 15.37 4.89 15.99
CA ARG A 192 14.83 5.55 14.78
C ARG A 192 13.84 6.68 15.10
N ASN A 193 13.41 6.79 16.35
CA ASN A 193 12.45 7.78 16.82
C ASN A 193 12.95 8.49 18.08
N PRO A 194 13.98 9.36 17.94
CA PRO A 194 14.46 10.19 19.05
C PRO A 194 13.39 11.20 19.48
N ASP A 195 13.63 11.90 20.60
CA ASP A 195 12.71 12.89 21.19
C ASP A 195 12.00 13.75 20.14
N SER A 196 10.67 13.69 20.15
CA SER A 196 9.85 14.39 19.18
C SER A 196 9.75 15.88 19.50
N ALA A 197 10.06 16.73 18.53
CA ALA A 197 9.84 18.18 18.60
C ALA A 197 8.34 18.56 18.50
N VAL A 198 7.48 17.61 18.09
CA VAL A 198 6.03 17.80 17.94
C VAL A 198 5.30 16.92 18.95
N VAL A 199 4.42 17.51 19.75
CA VAL A 199 3.59 16.79 20.73
C VAL A 199 2.13 16.95 20.35
N PHE A 200 1.41 15.85 20.26
CA PHE A 200 -0.03 15.83 20.04
C PHE A 200 -0.74 15.40 21.32
N GLU A 201 -1.34 16.36 22.01
CA GLU A 201 -2.11 16.13 23.23
C GLU A 201 -3.55 15.81 22.87
N LEU A 202 -4.03 14.61 23.22
CA LEU A 202 -5.32 14.07 22.81
C LEU A 202 -6.13 13.55 24.00
N PRO A 203 -7.47 13.60 23.94
CA PRO A 203 -8.31 12.93 24.93
C PRO A 203 -8.02 11.41 25.01
N PRO A 204 -8.27 10.76 26.16
CA PRO A 204 -8.13 9.31 26.38
C PRO A 204 -9.20 8.49 25.64
N SER A 205 -9.31 8.65 24.31
CA SER A 205 -10.33 7.99 23.50
C SER A 205 -9.80 7.61 22.11
N LEU A 206 -10.14 6.39 21.69
CA LEU A 206 -9.82 5.89 20.35
C LEU A 206 -10.45 6.74 19.24
N ASP A 207 -11.55 7.45 19.55
CA ASP A 207 -12.22 8.36 18.61
C ASP A 207 -11.36 9.58 18.24
N TYR A 208 -10.32 9.88 19.03
CA TYR A 208 -9.33 10.91 18.75
C TYR A 208 -7.99 10.32 18.28
N LEU A 209 -7.57 9.20 18.88
CA LEU A 209 -6.30 8.53 18.55
C LEU A 209 -6.29 7.93 17.14
N VAL A 210 -7.39 7.27 16.72
CA VAL A 210 -7.45 6.61 15.41
C VAL A 210 -7.36 7.64 14.27
N PRO A 211 -8.15 8.74 14.24
CA PRO A 211 -8.00 9.77 13.21
C PRO A 211 -6.65 10.50 13.23
N ALA A 212 -6.04 10.70 14.41
CA ALA A 212 -4.71 11.31 14.54
C ALA A 212 -3.58 10.50 13.90
N SER A 213 -3.74 9.18 13.81
CA SER A 213 -2.62 8.26 13.56
C SER A 213 -1.80 8.58 12.32
N SER A 214 -2.42 8.96 11.19
CA SER A 214 -1.68 9.35 9.97
C SER A 214 -0.91 10.66 10.12
N LEU A 215 -1.50 11.66 10.75
CA LEU A 215 -0.83 12.95 11.00
C LEU A 215 0.33 12.77 11.97
N ALA A 216 0.10 12.06 13.09
CA ALA A 216 1.13 11.78 14.08
C ALA A 216 2.28 10.97 13.48
N HIS A 217 1.98 9.93 12.70
CA HIS A 217 2.97 9.16 11.97
C HIS A 217 3.80 10.03 11.03
N TYR A 218 3.15 10.87 10.22
CA TYR A 218 3.81 11.71 9.22
C TYR A 218 4.70 12.79 9.85
N LEU A 219 4.24 13.45 10.91
CA LEU A 219 5.01 14.45 11.64
C LEU A 219 6.12 13.81 12.49
N GLY A 220 5.94 12.55 12.89
CA GLY A 220 6.75 11.93 13.92
C GLY A 220 6.42 12.47 15.31
N ALA A 221 5.16 12.82 15.54
CA ALA A 221 4.70 13.42 16.78
C ALA A 221 4.61 12.41 17.92
N GLU A 222 4.98 12.84 19.13
CA GLU A 222 4.66 12.14 20.36
C GLU A 222 3.19 12.38 20.70
N ILE A 223 2.40 11.33 20.87
CA ILE A 223 1.02 11.43 21.35
C ILE A 223 1.01 11.32 22.87
N ARG A 224 0.48 12.36 23.53
CA ARG A 224 0.21 12.35 24.97
C ARG A 224 -1.29 12.32 25.20
N VAL A 225 -1.71 11.47 26.11
CA VAL A 225 -3.11 11.39 26.52
C VAL A 225 -3.35 12.36 27.67
N ALA A 226 -4.34 13.22 27.54
CA ALA A 226 -4.75 14.15 28.59
C ALA A 226 -5.48 13.44 29.74
N ASP A 227 -5.44 14.01 30.93
CA ASP A 227 -6.09 13.44 32.13
C ASP A 227 -7.62 13.41 32.07
N GLY A 228 -8.23 14.17 31.14
CA GLY A 228 -9.69 14.34 31.02
C GLY A 228 -10.20 14.20 29.59
N ALA A 229 -11.44 13.71 29.45
CA ALA A 229 -12.11 13.53 28.16
C ALA A 229 -12.58 14.85 27.50
N ASP A 230 -12.73 15.91 28.29
CA ASP A 230 -13.24 17.21 27.85
C ASP A 230 -12.14 18.18 27.37
N VAL A 231 -10.90 17.69 27.21
CA VAL A 231 -9.76 18.48 26.74
C VAL A 231 -9.84 18.62 25.22
N SER A 232 -9.63 19.83 24.70
CA SER A 232 -9.51 20.03 23.26
C SER A 232 -8.23 19.36 22.73
N PRO A 233 -8.32 18.54 21.65
CA PRO A 233 -7.13 18.00 21.01
C PRO A 233 -6.20 19.13 20.59
N THR A 234 -4.90 19.04 20.88
CA THR A 234 -3.96 20.14 20.66
C THR A 234 -2.62 19.65 20.15
N LEU A 235 -2.15 20.23 19.04
CA LEU A 235 -0.81 19.99 18.50
C LEU A 235 0.13 21.10 18.98
N ARG A 236 1.28 20.72 19.51
CA ARG A 236 2.27 21.63 20.12
C ARG A 236 3.65 21.41 19.51
N THR A 237 4.38 22.50 19.35
CA THR A 237 5.83 22.53 19.14
C THR A 237 6.48 23.34 20.26
N ALA A 238 7.76 23.71 20.12
CA ALA A 238 8.40 24.64 21.04
C ALA A 238 7.76 26.04 21.05
N THR A 239 7.21 26.51 19.93
CA THR A 239 6.72 27.89 19.80
C THR A 239 5.25 28.01 19.40
N LEU A 240 4.63 26.92 18.96
CA LEU A 240 3.26 26.88 18.47
C LEU A 240 2.36 26.01 19.34
N GLU A 241 1.13 26.48 19.52
CA GLU A 241 0.00 25.72 20.03
C GLU A 241 -1.16 25.82 19.02
N HIS A 242 -1.59 24.68 18.49
CA HIS A 242 -2.69 24.58 17.55
C HIS A 242 -3.80 23.69 18.12
N GLU A 243 -4.81 24.33 18.70
CA GLU A 243 -5.99 23.67 19.24
C GLU A 243 -6.97 23.30 18.13
N PHE A 244 -7.47 22.06 18.16
CA PHE A 244 -8.52 21.58 17.26
C PHE A 244 -9.88 21.64 17.95
N GLU A 245 -10.92 21.93 17.16
CA GLU A 245 -12.29 21.68 17.60
C GLU A 245 -12.51 20.18 17.87
N PRO A 246 -13.37 19.81 18.83
CA PRO A 246 -13.67 18.42 19.13
C PRO A 246 -14.40 17.71 17.98
N ASN A 247 -14.58 16.39 18.12
CA ASN A 247 -15.32 15.59 17.14
C ASN A 247 -16.76 16.13 16.93
N PRO A 248 -17.29 16.11 15.69
CA PRO A 248 -16.73 15.47 14.49
C PRO A 248 -15.79 16.35 13.65
N ARG A 249 -15.65 17.65 13.96
CA ARG A 249 -14.82 18.59 13.16
C ARG A 249 -13.33 18.26 13.23
N TYR A 250 -12.89 17.74 14.36
CA TYR A 250 -11.54 17.22 14.58
C TYR A 250 -11.00 16.38 13.41
N GLN A 251 -11.76 15.40 12.93
CA GLN A 251 -11.29 14.46 11.89
C GLN A 251 -10.95 15.18 10.58
N SER A 252 -11.81 16.11 10.16
CA SER A 252 -11.59 16.91 8.96
C SER A 252 -10.43 17.89 9.12
N ALA A 253 -10.24 18.43 10.32
CA ALA A 253 -9.12 19.33 10.61
C ALA A 253 -7.78 18.60 10.57
N VAL A 254 -7.68 17.42 11.19
CA VAL A 254 -6.50 16.54 11.12
C VAL A 254 -6.18 16.12 9.70
N ALA A 255 -7.20 15.68 8.93
CA ALA A 255 -7.03 15.31 7.52
C ALA A 255 -6.57 16.49 6.66
N SER A 256 -7.09 17.70 6.92
CA SER A 256 -6.69 18.91 6.20
C SER A 256 -5.26 19.32 6.53
N LEU A 257 -4.85 19.22 7.80
CA LEU A 257 -3.48 19.52 8.20
C LEU A 257 -2.49 18.50 7.62
N LEU A 258 -2.83 17.20 7.65
CA LEU A 258 -2.02 16.17 7.01
C LEU A 258 -1.83 16.45 5.52
N ARG A 259 -2.92 16.76 4.80
CA ARG A 259 -2.86 17.11 3.38
C ARG A 259 -1.96 18.32 3.15
N ARG A 260 -2.11 19.37 3.96
CA ARG A 260 -1.32 20.60 3.87
C ARG A 260 0.17 20.33 4.03
N VAL A 261 0.59 19.72 5.14
CA VAL A 261 2.01 19.44 5.42
C VAL A 261 2.59 18.51 4.36
N PHE A 262 1.88 17.45 3.98
CA PHE A 262 2.37 16.51 2.98
C PHE A 262 2.55 17.15 1.60
N LEU A 263 1.57 17.94 1.14
CA LEU A 263 1.64 18.58 -0.17
C LEU A 263 2.70 19.68 -0.20
N LEU A 264 2.83 20.46 0.87
CA LEU A 264 3.88 21.46 1.00
C LEU A 264 5.27 20.79 1.05
N ASP A 265 5.44 19.69 1.79
CA ASP A 265 6.69 18.90 1.74
C ASP A 265 6.97 18.36 0.32
N CYS A 266 5.94 18.02 -0.47
CA CYS A 266 6.12 17.63 -1.86
C CYS A 266 6.63 18.76 -2.75
N LEU A 267 6.25 20.01 -2.48
CA LEU A 267 6.73 21.20 -3.19
C LEU A 267 8.10 21.65 -2.67
N VAL A 268 8.33 21.61 -1.35
CA VAL A 268 9.59 22.02 -0.71
C VAL A 268 10.74 21.09 -1.11
N ARG A 269 10.53 19.77 -1.15
CA ARG A 269 11.52 18.85 -1.75
C ARG A 269 11.70 19.09 -3.25
N GLY A 270 10.81 19.83 -3.90
CA GLY A 270 10.95 20.26 -5.29
C GLY A 270 12.06 21.30 -5.45
N ALA A 271 12.30 22.14 -4.43
CA ALA A 271 13.29 23.20 -4.47
C ALA A 271 14.70 22.81 -4.05
N ASP A 272 14.85 21.60 -3.49
CA ASP A 272 16.18 21.02 -3.43
C ASP A 272 16.69 20.84 -4.88
N SER A 273 18.00 20.93 -5.11
CA SER A 273 18.59 20.82 -6.45
C SER A 273 18.32 19.47 -7.15
N ASN A 274 17.65 18.56 -6.45
CA ASN A 274 17.24 17.21 -6.82
C ASN A 274 15.73 16.98 -6.62
N GLY A 275 14.93 18.04 -6.75
CA GLY A 275 13.48 17.96 -6.80
C GLY A 275 13.00 17.91 -8.25
N ARG A 276 11.96 17.13 -8.54
CA ARG A 276 11.30 17.20 -9.85
C ARG A 276 10.73 18.59 -9.96
N ASP A 277 11.17 19.33 -10.98
CA ASP A 277 10.57 20.60 -11.34
C ASP A 277 9.09 20.35 -11.68
N VAL A 278 8.23 20.62 -10.71
CA VAL A 278 6.78 20.54 -10.84
C VAL A 278 6.27 21.97 -10.96
N ALA A 279 5.36 22.20 -11.91
CA ALA A 279 4.85 23.54 -12.19
C ALA A 279 4.24 24.20 -10.93
N GLU A 280 3.76 23.39 -10.00
CA GLU A 280 3.19 23.80 -8.73
C GLU A 280 4.21 24.37 -7.72
N MET A 281 5.53 24.33 -7.99
CA MET A 281 6.54 24.92 -7.11
C MET A 281 6.41 26.44 -7.00
N GLU A 282 5.99 27.12 -8.06
CA GLU A 282 5.74 28.58 -8.07
C GLU A 282 4.66 28.99 -7.04
N LEU A 283 3.83 28.05 -6.61
CA LEU A 283 2.81 28.28 -5.57
C LEU A 283 3.42 28.58 -4.20
N LEU A 284 4.66 28.15 -3.92
CA LEU A 284 5.32 28.43 -2.65
C LEU A 284 5.61 29.93 -2.49
N ASP A 285 5.98 30.62 -3.56
CA ASP A 285 6.22 32.07 -3.56
C ASP A 285 4.92 32.84 -3.27
N GLU A 286 3.79 32.37 -3.81
CA GLU A 286 2.47 32.99 -3.57
C GLU A 286 2.05 32.93 -2.09
N VAL A 287 2.48 31.91 -1.37
CA VAL A 287 2.20 31.73 0.07
C VAL A 287 3.39 32.12 0.97
N GLY A 288 4.43 32.73 0.40
CA GLY A 288 5.59 33.25 1.15
C GLY A 288 6.47 32.18 1.78
N LEU A 289 6.50 30.97 1.23
CA LEU A 289 7.33 29.86 1.73
C LEU A 289 8.64 29.76 0.96
N ASP A 290 9.76 29.96 1.64
CA ASP A 290 11.09 29.72 1.06
C ASP A 290 11.44 28.23 1.13
N ALA A 291 11.30 27.58 -0.01
CA ALA A 291 11.52 26.15 -0.15
C ALA A 291 12.97 25.74 0.17
N ASP A 292 13.94 26.60 -0.11
CA ASP A 292 15.35 26.37 0.15
C ASP A 292 15.62 26.28 1.65
N SER A 293 15.18 27.28 2.41
CA SER A 293 15.26 27.27 3.88
C SER A 293 14.50 26.08 4.47
N LEU A 294 13.25 25.86 4.05
CA LEU A 294 12.39 24.81 4.60
C LEU A 294 12.92 23.40 4.35
N SER A 295 13.64 23.17 3.25
CA SER A 295 14.27 21.87 2.96
C SER A 295 15.29 21.44 4.02
N ARG A 296 15.91 22.42 4.70
CA ARG A 296 16.97 22.24 5.72
C ARG A 296 16.47 22.39 7.15
N SER A 297 15.27 22.91 7.34
CA SER A 297 14.63 23.08 8.66
C SER A 297 14.17 21.76 9.26
N ASP A 298 14.02 21.73 10.59
CA ASP A 298 13.41 20.61 11.30
C ASP A 298 11.88 20.57 11.12
N ILE A 299 11.24 19.46 11.49
CA ILE A 299 9.83 19.21 11.18
C ILE A 299 8.87 20.18 11.89
N ASP A 300 9.23 20.63 13.09
CA ASP A 300 8.49 21.61 13.87
C ASP A 300 8.55 23.01 13.23
N GLU A 301 9.75 23.48 12.86
CA GLU A 301 9.91 24.74 12.11
C GLU A 301 9.13 24.73 10.80
N ARG A 302 9.19 23.61 10.05
CA ARG A 302 8.39 23.44 8.81
C ARG A 302 6.90 23.47 9.10
N LEU A 303 6.44 22.76 10.12
CA LEU A 303 5.02 22.72 10.50
C LEU A 303 4.50 24.11 10.88
N GLU A 304 5.29 24.87 11.64
CA GLU A 304 4.98 26.24 12.04
C GLU A 304 4.84 27.16 10.82
N ALA A 305 5.86 27.18 9.95
CA ALA A 305 5.83 27.96 8.70
C ALA A 305 4.66 27.54 7.80
N TYR A 306 4.43 26.23 7.69
CA TYR A 306 3.34 25.70 6.89
C TYR A 306 2.00 26.13 7.43
N LEU A 307 1.77 26.21 8.75
CA LEU A 307 0.52 26.63 9.37
C LEU A 307 0.26 28.14 9.27
N ASP A 308 1.31 28.97 9.30
CA ASP A 308 1.24 30.42 9.14
C ASP A 308 0.91 30.84 7.68
N ALA A 309 1.37 30.07 6.70
CA ALA A 309 1.16 30.36 5.28
C ALA A 309 -0.35 30.44 4.87
N PRO A 310 -0.74 31.27 3.89
CA PRO A 310 -2.12 31.32 3.39
C PRO A 310 -2.46 30.14 2.45
N PHE A 311 -2.33 28.90 2.94
CA PHE A 311 -2.47 27.66 2.14
C PHE A 311 -3.80 27.53 1.38
N ALA A 312 -4.88 28.12 1.91
CA ALA A 312 -6.18 28.12 1.24
C ALA A 312 -6.15 28.77 -0.16
N GLU A 313 -5.23 29.70 -0.42
CA GLU A 313 -5.07 30.38 -1.71
C GLU A 313 -4.50 29.48 -2.82
N ILE A 314 -3.80 28.40 -2.43
CA ILE A 314 -3.17 27.45 -3.36
C ILE A 314 -3.83 26.07 -3.35
N SER A 315 -4.58 25.73 -2.31
CA SER A 315 -5.10 24.36 -2.07
C SER A 315 -5.88 23.76 -3.23
N ASP A 316 -6.71 24.55 -3.92
CA ASP A 316 -7.55 24.10 -5.04
C ASP A 316 -6.76 23.83 -6.33
N ARG A 317 -5.53 24.34 -6.42
CA ARG A 317 -4.60 24.05 -7.53
C ARG A 317 -3.78 22.79 -7.29
N LEU A 318 -3.84 22.22 -6.09
CA LEU A 318 -3.10 21.02 -5.72
C LEU A 318 -3.95 19.74 -5.88
N PRO A 319 -3.32 18.57 -6.16
CA PRO A 319 -4.05 17.33 -6.42
C PRO A 319 -4.95 16.87 -5.26
N ASP A 320 -6.05 16.22 -5.61
CA ASP A 320 -6.92 15.56 -4.63
C ASP A 320 -6.19 14.48 -3.82
N TRP A 321 -6.52 14.42 -2.53
CA TRP A 321 -5.95 13.43 -1.62
C TRP A 321 -6.23 12.02 -2.13
N HIS A 322 -5.22 11.16 -2.07
CA HIS A 322 -5.23 9.91 -2.80
C HIS A 322 -6.12 8.84 -2.16
N LEU A 323 -6.16 8.75 -0.82
CA LEU A 323 -6.82 7.67 -0.09
C LEU A 323 -7.39 8.13 1.26
N SER A 324 -8.61 7.68 1.55
CA SER A 324 -9.27 7.84 2.85
C SER A 324 -9.76 6.50 3.38
N MET A 325 -9.44 6.20 4.63
CA MET A 325 -9.82 4.97 5.34
C MET A 325 -10.81 5.30 6.45
N TYR A 326 -11.92 4.55 6.51
CA TYR A 326 -12.92 4.62 7.58
C TYR A 326 -12.67 3.48 8.56
N VAL A 327 -12.13 3.78 9.73
CA VAL A 327 -11.61 2.78 10.67
C VAL A 327 -12.42 2.81 11.96
N SER A 328 -13.07 1.70 12.29
CA SER A 328 -13.80 1.59 13.56
C SER A 328 -12.83 1.71 14.75
N PRO A 329 -13.14 2.55 15.76
CA PRO A 329 -12.25 2.81 16.90
C PRO A 329 -12.30 1.65 17.90
N SER A 330 -11.59 0.57 17.59
CA SER A 330 -11.46 -0.62 18.43
C SER A 330 -10.01 -1.09 18.48
N TYR A 331 -9.62 -1.71 19.59
CA TYR A 331 -8.26 -2.22 19.77
C TYR A 331 -7.88 -3.23 18.67
N ASP A 332 -8.80 -4.10 18.25
CA ASP A 332 -8.53 -5.06 17.16
C ASP A 332 -8.16 -4.36 15.85
N ARG A 333 -8.81 -3.23 15.52
CA ARG A 333 -8.49 -2.45 14.31
C ARG A 333 -7.24 -1.58 14.48
N VAL A 334 -6.88 -1.18 15.70
CA VAL A 334 -5.61 -0.48 15.97
C VAL A 334 -4.42 -1.30 15.47
N ARG A 335 -4.44 -2.63 15.63
CA ARG A 335 -3.39 -3.53 15.10
C ARG A 335 -3.22 -3.47 13.58
N THR A 336 -4.22 -2.96 12.86
CA THR A 336 -4.17 -2.80 11.39
C THR A 336 -3.55 -1.46 10.97
N LEU A 337 -3.47 -0.46 11.86
CA LEU A 337 -2.97 0.87 11.52
C LEU A 337 -1.56 0.87 10.92
N PRO A 338 -0.57 0.11 11.43
CA PRO A 338 0.78 0.09 10.84
C PRO A 338 0.78 -0.16 9.33
N TYR A 339 -0.08 -1.03 8.83
CA TYR A 339 -0.18 -1.34 7.41
C TYR A 339 -0.82 -0.23 6.58
N LEU A 340 -1.72 0.57 7.19
CA LEU A 340 -2.36 1.70 6.53
C LEU A 340 -1.40 2.89 6.44
N LEU A 341 -0.72 3.17 7.54
CA LEU A 341 0.08 4.37 7.75
C LEU A 341 1.23 4.53 6.74
N GLN A 342 1.74 3.42 6.18
CA GLN A 342 2.76 3.47 5.12
C GLN A 342 2.34 4.32 3.90
N ASN A 343 1.05 4.34 3.57
CA ASN A 343 0.52 5.16 2.47
C ASN A 343 0.02 6.52 2.94
N VAL A 344 0.05 6.79 4.25
CA VAL A 344 -0.38 8.05 4.84
C VAL A 344 -1.81 8.44 4.40
N PRO A 345 -2.82 7.54 4.54
CA PRO A 345 -4.19 7.86 4.17
C PRO A 345 -4.78 8.89 5.14
N ASN A 346 -5.85 9.57 4.74
CA ASN A 346 -6.71 10.18 5.76
C ASN A 346 -7.43 9.07 6.54
N ILE A 347 -7.59 9.24 7.84
CA ILE A 347 -8.30 8.27 8.69
C ILE A 347 -9.49 8.96 9.34
N PHE A 348 -10.68 8.43 9.07
CA PHE A 348 -11.95 8.89 9.60
C PHE A 348 -12.61 7.79 10.43
N LEU A 349 -13.50 8.18 11.34
CA LEU A 349 -14.42 7.26 11.97
C LEU A 349 -15.50 6.85 10.94
N PRO A 350 -15.97 5.59 10.97
CA PRO A 350 -16.97 5.11 10.04
C PRO A 350 -18.33 5.71 10.36
N GLU A 351 -18.87 6.48 9.41
CA GLU A 351 -20.25 6.93 9.41
C GLU A 351 -20.94 6.44 8.15
N ALA A 352 -22.14 5.88 8.27
CA ALA A 352 -22.93 5.44 7.13
C ALA A 352 -24.42 5.74 7.33
N LYS A 353 -25.10 5.99 6.22
CA LYS A 353 -26.55 6.16 6.18
C LYS A 353 -27.21 4.89 5.65
N PRO A 354 -28.42 4.54 6.12
CA PRO A 354 -29.25 3.55 5.45
C PRO A 354 -29.47 3.95 3.99
N LEU A 355 -29.54 2.98 3.08
CA LEU A 355 -29.85 3.27 1.67
C LEU A 355 -31.20 3.99 1.55
N GLY A 356 -31.23 5.09 0.79
CA GLY A 356 -32.47 5.84 0.54
C GLY A 356 -33.48 5.02 -0.25
N THR A 357 -34.77 5.38 -0.18
CA THR A 357 -35.86 4.67 -0.86
C THR A 357 -35.61 4.53 -2.36
N ASP A 358 -35.10 5.56 -3.04
CA ASP A 358 -34.81 5.53 -4.49
C ASP A 358 -33.61 4.64 -4.85
N GLU A 359 -32.64 4.50 -3.94
CA GLU A 359 -31.46 3.63 -4.12
C GLU A 359 -31.81 2.16 -3.83
N ARG A 360 -32.73 1.94 -2.88
CA ARG A 360 -33.41 0.66 -2.69
C ARG A 360 -34.33 0.31 -3.86
N LEU A 361 -35.06 1.29 -4.42
CA LEU A 361 -35.97 1.11 -5.55
C LEU A 361 -35.22 0.83 -6.84
N SER A 362 -34.15 1.56 -7.14
CA SER A 362 -33.31 1.31 -8.32
C SER A 362 -32.67 -0.08 -8.28
N ARG A 363 -32.19 -0.52 -7.10
CA ARG A 363 -31.72 -1.91 -6.93
C ARG A 363 -32.84 -2.94 -7.02
N SER A 364 -34.00 -2.66 -6.42
CA SER A 364 -35.17 -3.54 -6.49
C SER A 364 -35.76 -3.61 -7.91
N LEU A 365 -35.68 -2.55 -8.69
CA LEU A 365 -36.10 -2.49 -10.10
C LEU A 365 -35.10 -3.22 -10.99
N ASP A 366 -33.79 -3.12 -10.71
CA ASP A 366 -32.78 -3.99 -11.34
C ASP A 366 -33.08 -5.47 -11.03
N ASP A 367 -33.50 -5.80 -9.81
CA ASP A 367 -33.99 -7.15 -9.44
C ASP A 367 -35.29 -7.55 -10.13
N PHE A 368 -36.20 -6.60 -10.39
CA PHE A 368 -37.48 -6.86 -11.04
C PHE A 368 -37.34 -7.11 -12.55
N TYR A 369 -36.55 -6.30 -13.28
CA TYR A 369 -36.23 -6.55 -14.70
C TYR A 369 -35.41 -7.85 -14.92
N ARG A 370 -34.80 -8.39 -13.86
CA ARG A 370 -34.11 -9.69 -13.86
C ARG A 370 -35.05 -10.90 -13.76
N ALA A 371 -36.30 -10.72 -13.34
CA ALA A 371 -37.28 -11.81 -13.27
C ALA A 371 -37.86 -12.16 -14.66
N ASP A 372 -38.14 -11.16 -15.49
CA ASP A 372 -38.79 -11.34 -16.80
C ASP A 372 -37.89 -11.97 -17.88
N ASN A 373 -36.56 -11.81 -17.77
CA ASN A 373 -35.63 -12.40 -18.75
C ASN A 373 -35.37 -13.91 -18.57
N THR A 374 -36.08 -14.58 -17.65
CA THR A 374 -36.08 -16.05 -17.51
C THR A 374 -37.37 -16.72 -18.00
N ALA A 375 -38.28 -15.97 -18.61
CA ALA A 375 -39.60 -16.45 -19.02
C ALA A 375 -39.86 -16.40 -20.55
N ALA A 376 -38.82 -16.52 -21.37
CA ALA A 376 -38.96 -16.70 -22.81
C ALA A 376 -38.21 -17.95 -23.27
N ASP A 377 -38.65 -19.11 -22.77
CA ASP A 377 -38.72 -20.36 -23.52
C ASP A 377 -39.43 -21.43 -22.66
N GLU A 378 -40.34 -22.16 -23.31
CA GLU A 378 -41.17 -23.26 -22.80
C GLU A 378 -42.54 -22.89 -22.18
N GLU A 379 -43.50 -22.73 -23.09
CA GLU A 379 -44.93 -22.83 -22.87
C GLU A 379 -45.32 -24.28 -22.53
N THR A 380 -45.34 -24.70 -21.25
CA THR A 380 -46.27 -25.75 -20.77
C THR A 380 -46.51 -25.71 -19.26
N ALA A 381 -47.75 -25.39 -18.89
CA ALA A 381 -48.52 -25.77 -17.69
C ALA A 381 -47.82 -25.91 -16.31
N GLY A 382 -48.09 -24.92 -15.46
CA GLY A 382 -48.57 -25.13 -14.08
C GLY A 382 -47.62 -25.81 -13.07
N ASN A 383 -46.84 -25.01 -12.34
CA ASN A 383 -46.65 -25.19 -10.90
C ASN A 383 -45.94 -23.98 -10.28
N THR A 384 -46.46 -23.52 -9.15
CA THR A 384 -45.87 -22.54 -8.23
C THR A 384 -44.47 -22.99 -7.80
N ARG A 385 -43.43 -22.43 -8.42
CA ARG A 385 -42.03 -22.68 -8.03
C ARG A 385 -41.53 -21.48 -7.23
N ALA A 386 -41.23 -21.74 -5.96
CA ALA A 386 -40.60 -20.81 -5.04
C ALA A 386 -39.35 -20.19 -5.70
N THR A 387 -39.32 -18.87 -5.78
CA THR A 387 -38.15 -18.07 -6.15
C THR A 387 -37.03 -18.34 -5.15
N LYS A 388 -35.93 -18.93 -5.61
CA LYS A 388 -34.68 -19.12 -4.85
C LYS A 388 -34.21 -17.77 -4.30
N THR A 389 -34.15 -17.65 -2.99
CA THR A 389 -33.64 -16.47 -2.27
C THR A 389 -32.11 -16.48 -2.33
N VAL A 390 -31.49 -15.40 -2.80
CA VAL A 390 -30.03 -15.19 -2.63
C VAL A 390 -29.82 -14.67 -1.21
N PRO A 391 -28.74 -15.04 -0.48
CA PRO A 391 -28.45 -14.46 0.84
C PRO A 391 -28.37 -12.92 0.74
N GLY A 392 -29.35 -12.24 1.33
CA GLY A 392 -29.49 -10.79 1.19
C GLY A 392 -28.40 -10.04 1.96
N VAL A 393 -27.39 -9.55 1.25
CA VAL A 393 -26.44 -8.55 1.78
C VAL A 393 -27.23 -7.27 2.07
N THR A 394 -27.15 -6.74 3.30
CA THR A 394 -27.71 -5.43 3.62
C THR A 394 -26.62 -4.37 3.47
N PRO A 395 -26.59 -3.59 2.38
CA PRO A 395 -25.52 -2.65 2.14
C PRO A 395 -25.71 -1.36 2.94
N VAL A 396 -24.61 -0.72 3.31
CA VAL A 396 -24.59 0.60 3.94
C VAL A 396 -23.96 1.62 2.99
N LYS A 397 -24.41 2.87 3.04
CA LYS A 397 -23.83 3.96 2.24
C LYS A 397 -22.93 4.84 3.12
N PRO A 398 -21.60 4.73 3.00
CA PRO A 398 -20.68 5.55 3.77
C PRO A 398 -20.88 7.05 3.52
N VAL A 399 -20.65 7.87 4.56
CA VAL A 399 -20.48 9.32 4.45
C VAL A 399 -19.00 9.58 4.18
N LEU A 400 -18.70 10.10 2.99
CA LEU A 400 -17.31 10.22 2.53
C LEU A 400 -16.72 11.60 2.83
N GLY A 401 -15.62 11.63 3.57
CA GLY A 401 -14.67 12.75 3.59
C GLY A 401 -13.87 12.91 2.27
N PRO A 402 -12.92 13.85 2.20
CA PRO A 402 -12.12 14.09 1.00
C PRO A 402 -11.22 12.90 0.66
N GLY A 403 -11.17 12.50 -0.62
CA GLY A 403 -10.29 11.44 -1.10
C GLY A 403 -10.69 10.96 -2.50
N ARG A 404 -9.73 10.41 -3.25
CA ARG A 404 -10.02 9.78 -4.56
C ARG A 404 -10.42 8.32 -4.44
N VAL A 405 -9.85 7.62 -3.46
CA VAL A 405 -10.12 6.23 -3.17
C VAL A 405 -10.52 6.10 -1.71
N HIS A 406 -11.47 5.21 -1.42
CA HIS A 406 -12.07 5.07 -0.11
C HIS A 406 -12.08 3.61 0.32
N GLY A 407 -11.63 3.34 1.55
CA GLY A 407 -11.61 2.02 2.15
C GLY A 407 -12.37 1.95 3.47
N TRP A 408 -13.13 0.88 3.68
CA TRP A 408 -13.99 0.70 4.84
C TRP A 408 -13.47 -0.44 5.73
N LEU A 409 -12.80 -0.08 6.83
CA LEU A 409 -12.31 -0.98 7.88
C LEU A 409 -13.22 -0.88 9.11
N ALA A 410 -14.48 -1.21 8.91
CA ALA A 410 -15.51 -1.24 9.94
C ALA A 410 -16.56 -2.30 9.60
N ASP A 411 -17.49 -2.56 10.49
CA ASP A 411 -18.57 -3.53 10.25
C ASP A 411 -19.53 -3.05 9.16
N GLY A 412 -20.36 -3.97 8.67
CA GLY A 412 -21.26 -3.72 7.56
C GLY A 412 -20.61 -3.89 6.18
N VAL A 413 -21.46 -3.78 5.16
CA VAL A 413 -21.09 -4.02 3.76
C VAL A 413 -21.23 -2.72 2.98
N PRO A 414 -20.12 -2.01 2.73
CA PRO A 414 -20.20 -0.69 2.16
C PRO A 414 -20.47 -0.76 0.65
N ILE A 415 -21.13 0.26 0.12
CA ILE A 415 -21.23 0.50 -1.33
C ILE A 415 -20.34 1.66 -1.74
N ASP A 416 -19.95 1.69 -3.02
CA ASP A 416 -19.13 2.72 -3.66
C ASP A 416 -17.68 2.85 -3.14
N VAL A 417 -17.29 2.05 -2.14
CA VAL A 417 -15.95 2.00 -1.54
C VAL A 417 -15.49 0.56 -1.38
N PHE A 418 -14.18 0.33 -1.22
CA PHE A 418 -13.68 -1.03 -1.01
C PHE A 418 -13.85 -1.47 0.44
N LYS A 419 -14.19 -2.74 0.67
CA LYS A 419 -14.20 -3.34 2.01
C LYS A 419 -12.77 -3.73 2.39
N SER A 420 -12.31 -3.25 3.54
CA SER A 420 -10.99 -3.55 4.09
C SER A 420 -11.13 -4.53 5.25
N ILE A 421 -10.22 -5.50 5.33
CA ILE A 421 -10.24 -6.58 6.33
C ILE A 421 -8.84 -6.69 6.94
N SER A 422 -8.74 -6.79 8.26
CA SER A 422 -7.46 -6.79 8.98
C SER A 422 -6.55 -7.97 8.57
N SER A 423 -7.11 -9.18 8.50
CA SER A 423 -6.39 -10.41 8.11
C SER A 423 -5.76 -10.31 6.72
N ALA A 424 -6.39 -9.57 5.80
CA ALA A 424 -5.87 -9.35 4.45
C ALA A 424 -4.48 -8.65 4.43
N TYR A 425 -4.21 -7.76 5.39
CA TYR A 425 -2.90 -7.11 5.54
C TYR A 425 -1.84 -8.05 6.10
N GLU A 426 -2.23 -8.94 7.01
CA GLU A 426 -1.36 -9.99 7.55
C GLU A 426 -1.01 -11.01 6.45
N HIS A 427 -2.01 -11.41 5.67
CA HIS A 427 -1.84 -12.34 4.55
C HIS A 427 -0.86 -11.83 3.50
N ARG A 428 -0.84 -10.53 3.23
CA ARG A 428 0.07 -9.91 2.26
C ARG A 428 1.54 -10.24 2.54
N ALA A 429 1.94 -10.35 3.79
CA ALA A 429 3.31 -10.67 4.17
C ALA A 429 3.72 -12.13 3.83
N ARG A 430 2.76 -13.00 3.48
CA ARG A 430 3.02 -14.39 3.08
C ARG A 430 3.35 -14.53 1.60
N TYR A 431 3.02 -13.53 0.78
CA TYR A 431 3.20 -13.59 -0.67
C TYR A 431 4.38 -12.70 -1.09
N PRO A 432 5.49 -13.29 -1.56
CA PRO A 432 6.68 -12.53 -1.94
C PRO A 432 6.39 -11.65 -3.17
N ALA A 433 6.95 -10.44 -3.19
CA ALA A 433 6.73 -9.48 -4.29
C ALA A 433 7.39 -9.86 -5.63
N ASN A 434 8.22 -10.92 -5.64
CA ASN A 434 9.15 -11.25 -6.73
C ASN A 434 8.89 -12.63 -7.34
N SER A 435 7.69 -12.88 -7.89
CA SER A 435 7.53 -13.98 -8.84
C SER A 435 8.07 -13.54 -10.22
N GLN A 436 8.96 -14.34 -10.82
CA GLN A 436 9.50 -14.10 -12.17
C GLN A 436 8.36 -14.01 -13.19
N SER A 437 7.42 -14.96 -13.10
CA SER A 437 6.18 -15.02 -13.86
C SER A 437 4.94 -14.91 -12.96
N LEU A 438 3.90 -14.21 -13.40
CA LEU A 438 2.61 -14.15 -12.69
C LEU A 438 1.76 -15.40 -13.02
N SER A 439 1.42 -16.21 -12.02
CA SER A 439 0.55 -17.39 -12.17
C SER A 439 -0.93 -17.00 -12.15
N VAL A 440 -1.63 -17.26 -13.24
CA VAL A 440 -3.05 -16.94 -13.41
C VAL A 440 -3.85 -18.20 -13.73
N VAL A 441 -4.89 -18.50 -12.94
CA VAL A 441 -5.83 -19.59 -13.23
C VAL A 441 -7.22 -19.04 -13.54
N ALA A 442 -7.68 -19.26 -14.77
CA ALA A 442 -9.05 -18.97 -15.17
C ALA A 442 -9.90 -20.24 -15.07
N VAL A 443 -10.93 -20.23 -14.23
CA VAL A 443 -11.87 -21.35 -14.05
C VAL A 443 -13.21 -21.01 -14.70
N LEU A 444 -13.67 -21.86 -15.61
CA LEU A 444 -14.91 -21.65 -16.37
C LEU A 444 -15.87 -22.81 -16.12
N ASN A 445 -16.81 -22.60 -15.20
CA ASN A 445 -17.72 -23.64 -14.72
C ASN A 445 -19.17 -23.50 -15.21
N ASP A 446 -19.52 -22.41 -15.92
CA ASP A 446 -20.84 -22.28 -16.58
C ASP A 446 -20.79 -22.49 -18.10
N ARG A 447 -21.80 -23.18 -18.63
CA ARG A 447 -21.98 -23.51 -20.06
C ARG A 447 -22.60 -22.38 -20.88
N ARG A 448 -23.33 -21.44 -20.28
CA ARG A 448 -23.96 -20.30 -20.98
C ARG A 448 -23.01 -19.12 -21.19
N MET A 449 -21.90 -19.10 -20.46
CA MET A 449 -20.84 -18.10 -20.61
C MET A 449 -19.73 -18.54 -21.57
N ILE A 450 -19.95 -19.54 -22.44
CA ILE A 450 -18.91 -20.05 -23.35
C ILE A 450 -18.41 -18.98 -24.35
N ASP A 451 -19.27 -18.07 -24.78
CA ASP A 451 -18.86 -16.97 -25.67
C ASP A 451 -17.93 -15.97 -24.94
N GLU A 452 -18.26 -15.63 -23.69
CA GLU A 452 -17.38 -14.83 -22.81
C GLU A 452 -16.11 -15.58 -22.38
N SER A 453 -16.20 -16.90 -22.24
CA SER A 453 -15.11 -17.83 -21.91
C SER A 453 -14.03 -17.80 -22.99
N THR A 454 -14.47 -17.67 -24.26
CA THR A 454 -13.60 -17.64 -25.42
C THR A 454 -12.91 -16.28 -25.55
N ASP A 455 -13.62 -15.19 -25.24
CA ASP A 455 -13.04 -13.85 -25.24
C ASP A 455 -12.08 -13.64 -24.06
N ALA A 456 -12.42 -14.07 -22.84
CA ALA A 456 -11.52 -14.00 -21.70
C ALA A 456 -10.26 -14.85 -21.91
N ALA A 457 -10.41 -16.12 -22.35
CA ALA A 457 -9.28 -16.98 -22.67
C ALA A 457 -8.40 -16.39 -23.78
N ARG A 458 -8.99 -15.86 -24.86
CA ARG A 458 -8.24 -15.16 -25.91
C ARG A 458 -7.50 -13.93 -25.39
N ILE A 459 -8.05 -13.19 -24.44
CA ILE A 459 -7.35 -12.01 -23.89
C ILE A 459 -6.17 -12.42 -23.01
N TYR A 460 -6.28 -13.53 -22.27
CA TYR A 460 -5.13 -14.08 -21.55
C TYR A 460 -4.08 -14.69 -22.49
N GLU A 461 -4.51 -15.40 -23.54
CA GLU A 461 -3.63 -15.99 -24.56
C GLU A 461 -2.98 -14.93 -25.48
N SER A 462 -3.60 -13.74 -25.62
CA SER A 462 -3.07 -12.60 -26.40
C SER A 462 -2.39 -11.52 -25.54
N ALA A 463 -2.12 -11.82 -24.27
CA ALA A 463 -1.35 -10.93 -23.42
C ALA A 463 0.02 -10.63 -24.07
N PRO A 464 0.49 -9.37 -24.07
CA PRO A 464 1.77 -8.99 -24.67
C PRO A 464 2.92 -9.88 -24.18
N SER A 465 3.83 -10.27 -25.08
CA SER A 465 5.04 -11.06 -24.77
C SER A 465 6.00 -10.37 -23.79
N GLU A 466 5.79 -9.09 -23.50
CA GLU A 466 6.49 -8.31 -22.46
C GLU A 466 6.05 -8.71 -21.04
N LEU A 467 4.99 -9.51 -20.91
CA LEU A 467 4.44 -9.98 -19.65
C LEU A 467 4.78 -11.45 -19.47
N ASP A 468 5.63 -11.73 -18.49
CA ASP A 468 5.90 -13.10 -18.05
C ASP A 468 4.68 -13.61 -17.25
N LEU A 469 3.70 -14.19 -17.96
CA LEU A 469 2.46 -14.74 -17.39
C LEU A 469 2.43 -16.25 -17.62
N ASP A 470 2.17 -17.01 -16.55
CA ASP A 470 1.83 -18.43 -16.64
C ASP A 470 0.31 -18.57 -16.48
N VAL A 471 -0.39 -18.74 -17.61
CA VAL A 471 -1.86 -18.81 -17.64
C VAL A 471 -2.33 -20.25 -17.79
N THR A 472 -3.12 -20.72 -16.82
CA THR A 472 -3.82 -22.00 -16.89
C THR A 472 -5.33 -21.80 -17.00
N VAL A 473 -5.96 -22.43 -17.99
CA VAL A 473 -7.41 -22.37 -18.20
C VAL A 473 -8.05 -23.72 -17.84
N LYS A 474 -8.92 -23.75 -16.83
CA LYS A 474 -9.62 -24.95 -16.35
C LYS A 474 -11.11 -24.84 -16.64
N LYS A 475 -11.70 -25.86 -17.27
CA LYS A 475 -13.11 -25.85 -17.69
C LYS A 475 -13.89 -26.98 -17.02
N ARG A 476 -15.06 -26.66 -16.46
CA ARG A 476 -16.00 -27.61 -15.86
C ARG A 476 -15.34 -28.55 -14.84
N ILE A 477 -14.59 -27.97 -13.91
CA ILE A 477 -13.90 -28.72 -12.86
C ILE A 477 -14.83 -29.00 -11.67
N THR A 478 -14.63 -30.15 -11.05
CA THR A 478 -15.34 -30.62 -9.85
C THR A 478 -15.07 -29.76 -8.62
N ARG A 479 -15.86 -29.92 -7.56
CA ARG A 479 -15.65 -29.25 -6.27
C ARG A 479 -14.24 -29.48 -5.74
N ALA A 480 -13.76 -30.72 -5.78
CA ALA A 480 -12.44 -31.09 -5.29
C ALA A 480 -11.32 -30.43 -6.11
N GLU A 481 -11.48 -30.35 -7.43
CA GLU A 481 -10.52 -29.67 -8.29
C GLU A 481 -10.54 -28.14 -8.11
N LEU A 482 -11.72 -27.53 -7.90
CA LEU A 482 -11.83 -26.10 -7.61
C LEU A 482 -11.24 -25.75 -6.24
N ALA A 483 -11.47 -26.59 -5.22
CA ALA A 483 -10.82 -26.44 -3.93
C ALA A 483 -9.30 -26.48 -4.06
N ALA A 484 -8.76 -27.47 -4.79
CA ALA A 484 -7.34 -27.58 -5.05
C ALA A 484 -6.75 -26.35 -5.77
N VAL A 485 -7.53 -25.67 -6.62
CA VAL A 485 -7.11 -24.38 -7.24
C VAL A 485 -6.95 -23.30 -6.17
N PHE A 486 -7.93 -23.10 -5.30
CA PHE A 486 -7.83 -22.06 -4.26
C PHE A 486 -6.80 -22.40 -3.17
N GLU A 487 -6.58 -23.69 -2.88
CA GLU A 487 -5.59 -24.17 -1.91
C GLU A 487 -4.16 -24.21 -2.48
N SER A 488 -3.98 -24.07 -3.79
CA SER A 488 -2.67 -23.96 -4.44
C SER A 488 -2.23 -22.51 -4.59
N HIS A 489 -0.91 -22.27 -4.60
CA HIS A 489 -0.37 -20.92 -4.78
C HIS A 489 -0.62 -20.42 -6.21
N HIS A 490 -1.45 -19.39 -6.34
CA HIS A 490 -1.67 -18.64 -7.57
C HIS A 490 -1.73 -17.15 -7.29
N ASP A 491 -1.12 -16.33 -8.15
CA ASP A 491 -1.15 -14.88 -7.99
C ASP A 491 -2.56 -14.34 -8.27
N LEU A 492 -3.28 -14.96 -9.22
CA LEU A 492 -4.67 -14.63 -9.54
C LEU A 492 -5.51 -15.88 -9.87
N VAL A 493 -6.65 -16.04 -9.20
CA VAL A 493 -7.72 -16.98 -9.58
C VAL A 493 -8.94 -16.22 -10.09
N HIS A 494 -9.31 -16.42 -11.35
CA HIS A 494 -10.50 -15.83 -11.95
C HIS A 494 -11.56 -16.90 -12.16
N TYR A 495 -12.57 -16.92 -11.29
CA TYR A 495 -13.72 -17.82 -11.40
C TYR A 495 -14.85 -17.17 -12.19
N ILE A 496 -15.29 -17.86 -13.25
CA ILE A 496 -16.39 -17.45 -14.13
C ILE A 496 -17.48 -18.52 -14.04
N GLY A 497 -18.60 -18.16 -13.41
CA GLY A 497 -19.72 -19.08 -13.26
C GLY A 497 -20.84 -18.52 -12.39
N HIS A 498 -21.51 -19.41 -11.66
CA HIS A 498 -22.58 -19.05 -10.73
C HIS A 498 -22.19 -19.36 -9.29
N CYS A 499 -22.78 -18.61 -8.37
CA CYS A 499 -22.75 -18.86 -6.94
C CYS A 499 -24.20 -19.05 -6.48
N ASP A 500 -24.46 -20.06 -5.67
CA ASP A 500 -25.75 -20.26 -5.00
C ASP A 500 -25.54 -20.42 -3.48
N GLU A 501 -26.59 -20.78 -2.74
CA GLU A 501 -26.50 -20.97 -1.28
C GLU A 501 -25.50 -22.07 -0.86
N SER A 502 -25.14 -22.98 -1.77
CA SER A 502 -24.11 -24.00 -1.55
C SER A 502 -22.71 -23.58 -2.00
N GLY A 503 -22.53 -22.32 -2.42
CA GLY A 503 -21.26 -21.71 -2.82
C GLY A 503 -21.03 -21.68 -4.33
N LEU A 504 -19.75 -21.73 -4.75
CA LEU A 504 -19.34 -21.66 -6.15
C LEU A 504 -19.73 -22.93 -6.92
N ARG A 505 -20.57 -22.78 -7.95
CA ARG A 505 -21.16 -23.91 -8.69
C ARG A 505 -20.12 -24.72 -9.47
N CYS A 506 -20.08 -26.02 -9.20
CA CYS A 506 -19.33 -27.03 -9.95
C CYS A 506 -20.29 -28.06 -10.59
N PRO A 507 -19.82 -28.92 -11.52
CA PRO A 507 -20.64 -29.96 -12.13
C PRO A 507 -21.21 -30.99 -11.15
N ASP A 508 -20.56 -31.17 -9.99
CA ASP A 508 -20.86 -32.11 -8.92
C ASP A 508 -21.45 -31.45 -7.64
N GLY A 509 -21.80 -30.16 -7.69
CA GLY A 509 -22.42 -29.41 -6.58
C GLY A 509 -21.78 -28.03 -6.36
N GLY A 510 -22.24 -27.27 -5.38
CA GLY A 510 -21.58 -26.01 -4.97
C GLY A 510 -20.40 -26.25 -4.04
N LEU A 511 -19.32 -25.49 -4.21
CA LEU A 511 -18.19 -25.40 -3.29
C LEU A 511 -18.41 -24.19 -2.38
N ALA A 512 -18.77 -24.43 -1.13
CA ALA A 512 -18.73 -23.40 -0.09
C ALA A 512 -17.26 -23.14 0.27
N ILE A 513 -16.82 -21.89 0.24
CA ILE A 513 -15.43 -21.54 0.56
C ILE A 513 -15.10 -21.89 2.02
N THR A 514 -16.10 -21.94 2.90
CA THR A 514 -15.96 -22.44 4.28
C THR A 514 -15.39 -23.85 4.36
N ASP A 515 -15.60 -24.68 3.31
CA ASP A 515 -15.09 -26.05 3.22
C ASP A 515 -13.58 -26.10 2.90
N LEU A 516 -12.96 -24.99 2.47
CA LEU A 516 -11.51 -24.93 2.22
C LEU A 516 -10.74 -24.90 3.54
N GLU A 517 -9.57 -25.54 3.58
CA GLU A 517 -8.69 -25.41 4.75
C GLU A 517 -8.02 -24.03 4.77
N VAL A 518 -7.54 -23.57 3.62
CA VAL A 518 -6.80 -22.31 3.44
C VAL A 518 -7.01 -21.78 2.02
N SER A 519 -6.90 -20.47 1.83
CA SER A 519 -6.79 -19.88 0.49
C SER A 519 -5.35 -19.43 0.24
N ASN A 520 -4.72 -20.04 -0.76
CA ASN A 520 -3.41 -19.67 -1.30
C ASN A 520 -3.51 -18.96 -2.66
N ALA A 521 -4.73 -18.64 -3.10
CA ALA A 521 -4.97 -17.67 -4.16
C ALA A 521 -4.70 -16.26 -3.60
N GLN A 522 -3.59 -15.65 -3.97
CA GLN A 522 -3.21 -14.32 -3.47
C GLN A 522 -4.31 -13.30 -3.78
N THR A 523 -4.81 -13.33 -5.02
CA THR A 523 -5.86 -12.45 -5.50
C THR A 523 -6.92 -13.24 -6.24
N PHE A 524 -8.17 -12.79 -6.22
CA PHE A 524 -9.23 -13.49 -6.93
C PHE A 524 -10.25 -12.55 -7.58
N VAL A 525 -10.92 -13.05 -8.61
CA VAL A 525 -12.09 -12.42 -9.22
C VAL A 525 -13.19 -13.46 -9.28
N LEU A 526 -14.25 -13.27 -8.48
CA LEU A 526 -15.46 -14.09 -8.52
C LEU A 526 -16.49 -13.40 -9.41
N ASN A 527 -16.44 -13.69 -10.71
CA ASN A 527 -17.49 -13.33 -11.66
C ASN A 527 -18.67 -14.30 -11.50
N ALA A 528 -19.32 -14.21 -10.34
CA ALA A 528 -20.43 -15.06 -9.93
C ALA A 528 -21.38 -14.28 -9.03
N CYS A 529 -22.63 -14.15 -9.45
CA CYS A 529 -23.68 -13.40 -8.77
C CYS A 529 -23.84 -13.83 -7.30
N GLY A 530 -23.82 -12.91 -6.34
CA GLY A 530 -23.97 -13.23 -4.91
C GLY A 530 -22.69 -13.76 -4.23
N SER A 531 -21.53 -13.66 -4.89
CA SER A 531 -20.23 -14.16 -4.40
C SER A 531 -19.61 -13.36 -3.24
N TYR A 532 -20.30 -12.35 -2.70
CA TYR A 532 -19.72 -11.48 -1.67
C TYR A 532 -19.23 -12.26 -0.43
N TYR A 533 -20.05 -13.15 0.11
CA TYR A 533 -19.69 -13.92 1.31
C TYR A 533 -18.60 -14.95 1.03
N GLU A 534 -18.63 -15.60 -0.14
CA GLU A 534 -17.56 -16.51 -0.55
C GLU A 534 -16.22 -15.78 -0.72
N GLY A 535 -16.23 -14.57 -1.29
CA GLY A 535 -15.01 -13.77 -1.40
C GLY A 535 -14.54 -13.20 -0.06
N LEU A 536 -15.45 -12.83 0.85
CA LEU A 536 -15.10 -12.45 2.21
C LEU A 536 -14.37 -13.61 2.91
N GLU A 537 -14.91 -14.83 2.80
CA GLU A 537 -14.31 -16.03 3.37
C GLU A 537 -12.96 -16.37 2.72
N LEU A 538 -12.78 -16.17 1.40
CA LEU A 538 -11.49 -16.34 0.75
C LEU A 538 -10.43 -15.41 1.35
N VAL A 539 -10.79 -14.16 1.64
CA VAL A 539 -9.87 -13.21 2.30
C VAL A 539 -9.56 -13.67 3.72
N GLU A 540 -10.56 -14.07 4.52
CA GLU A 540 -10.33 -14.57 5.87
C GLU A 540 -9.48 -15.86 5.89
N LYS A 541 -9.63 -16.73 4.89
CA LYS A 541 -8.85 -17.97 4.76
C LYS A 541 -7.48 -17.80 4.14
N GLY A 542 -7.15 -16.66 3.55
CA GLY A 542 -5.77 -16.38 3.19
C GLY A 542 -5.48 -15.53 1.97
N SER A 543 -6.50 -15.18 1.20
CA SER A 543 -6.35 -14.23 0.09
C SER A 543 -6.07 -12.82 0.59
N VAL A 544 -5.38 -12.03 -0.23
CA VAL A 544 -4.97 -10.65 0.07
C VAL A 544 -6.02 -9.66 -0.44
N ALA A 545 -6.62 -9.93 -1.59
CA ALA A 545 -7.60 -9.04 -2.20
C ALA A 545 -8.49 -9.81 -3.17
N GLY A 546 -9.68 -9.27 -3.45
CA GLY A 546 -10.53 -9.87 -4.46
C GLY A 546 -11.61 -8.96 -5.01
N ALA A 547 -12.19 -9.36 -6.13
CA ALA A 547 -13.38 -8.74 -6.71
C ALA A 547 -14.55 -9.72 -6.64
N VAL A 548 -15.70 -9.23 -6.17
CA VAL A 548 -16.93 -10.00 -5.99
C VAL A 548 -18.12 -9.25 -6.56
N THR A 549 -19.27 -9.90 -6.66
CA THR A 549 -20.51 -9.27 -7.10
C THR A 549 -21.61 -9.44 -6.04
N PHE A 550 -22.29 -8.36 -5.68
CA PHE A 550 -23.41 -8.38 -4.72
C PHE A 550 -24.65 -9.05 -5.31
N ASP A 551 -25.09 -8.57 -6.48
CA ASP A 551 -26.30 -9.02 -7.17
C ASP A 551 -25.98 -9.55 -8.57
N LYS A 552 -26.98 -10.10 -9.27
CA LYS A 552 -26.78 -10.63 -10.62
C LYS A 552 -26.29 -9.55 -11.59
N VAL A 553 -25.02 -9.62 -11.99
CA VAL A 553 -24.48 -8.79 -13.07
C VAL A 553 -25.07 -9.28 -14.38
N LEU A 554 -25.51 -8.36 -15.25
CA LEU A 554 -25.90 -8.69 -16.62
C LEU A 554 -24.69 -9.34 -17.31
N ASP A 555 -24.87 -10.58 -17.75
CA ASP A 555 -23.80 -11.50 -18.16
C ASP A 555 -22.70 -10.80 -18.97
N ARG A 556 -23.05 -10.04 -20.02
CA ARG A 556 -22.14 -9.35 -20.97
C ARG A 556 -21.10 -8.36 -20.40
N HIS A 557 -21.18 -7.97 -19.13
CA HIS A 557 -20.29 -6.96 -18.52
C HIS A 557 -19.22 -7.56 -17.59
N ALA A 558 -19.41 -8.78 -17.10
CA ALA A 558 -18.53 -9.41 -16.11
C ALA A 558 -17.16 -9.79 -16.70
N ALA A 559 -17.13 -10.38 -17.89
CA ALA A 559 -15.88 -10.79 -18.56
C ALA A 559 -14.96 -9.59 -18.86
N ARG A 560 -15.53 -8.45 -19.29
CA ARG A 560 -14.79 -7.22 -19.57
C ARG A 560 -14.21 -6.58 -18.30
N VAL A 561 -14.89 -6.72 -17.16
CA VAL A 561 -14.39 -6.25 -15.85
C VAL A 561 -13.24 -7.11 -15.36
N GLY A 562 -13.35 -8.44 -15.39
CA GLY A 562 -12.25 -9.34 -15.00
C GLY A 562 -10.99 -9.10 -15.84
N THR A 563 -11.18 -8.88 -17.14
CA THR A 563 -10.08 -8.52 -18.06
C THR A 563 -9.49 -7.13 -17.76
N THR A 564 -10.33 -6.15 -17.43
CA THR A 564 -9.87 -4.80 -17.05
C THR A 564 -9.08 -4.87 -15.74
N PHE A 565 -9.55 -5.64 -14.77
CA PHE A 565 -8.86 -5.87 -13.50
C PHE A 565 -7.48 -6.48 -13.74
N VAL A 566 -7.37 -7.51 -14.56
CA VAL A 566 -6.09 -8.11 -14.98
C VAL A 566 -5.17 -7.08 -15.67
N ARG A 567 -5.71 -6.26 -16.59
CA ARG A 567 -4.92 -5.19 -17.23
C ARG A 567 -4.44 -4.14 -16.23
N LEU A 568 -5.20 -3.86 -15.18
CA LEU A 568 -4.82 -2.94 -14.10
C LEU A 568 -3.77 -3.56 -13.17
N LEU A 569 -3.92 -4.84 -12.83
CA LEU A 569 -2.94 -5.66 -12.10
C LEU A 569 -1.58 -5.68 -12.82
N ILE A 570 -1.63 -5.80 -14.15
CA ILE A 570 -0.46 -5.89 -15.03
C ILE A 570 0.21 -4.52 -15.27
N ARG A 571 -0.56 -3.43 -15.41
CA ARG A 571 -0.04 -2.09 -15.74
C ARG A 571 0.41 -1.27 -14.52
N GLY A 572 0.32 -1.81 -13.31
CA GLY A 572 0.73 -1.09 -12.08
C GLY A 572 -0.16 0.11 -11.72
N THR A 573 -1.28 0.30 -12.41
CA THR A 573 -2.27 1.33 -12.13
C THR A 573 -3.58 0.67 -11.69
N GLY A 574 -3.56 -0.05 -10.57
CA GLY A 574 -4.78 -0.55 -9.91
C GLY A 574 -4.65 -1.94 -9.29
N ALA A 575 -4.87 -1.99 -7.97
CA ALA A 575 -5.21 -3.14 -7.13
C ALA A 575 -4.12 -4.10 -6.59
N ILE A 576 -3.03 -4.49 -7.27
CA ILE A 576 -1.90 -5.24 -6.65
C ILE A 576 -0.55 -4.80 -7.28
N PRO A 577 0.56 -4.68 -6.54
CA PRO A 577 1.76 -3.97 -6.99
C PRO A 577 2.79 -4.85 -7.74
N ARG A 578 3.30 -4.34 -8.86
CA ARG A 578 4.74 -4.45 -9.23
C ARG A 578 5.44 -3.13 -8.84
N PRO A 579 6.78 -3.06 -8.74
CA PRO A 579 7.52 -2.13 -7.86
C PRO A 579 7.57 -0.69 -8.37
N SER A 580 6.41 -0.07 -8.51
CA SER A 580 6.20 1.35 -8.75
C SER A 580 5.29 1.89 -7.66
N GLY A 581 5.85 2.15 -6.47
CA GLY A 581 5.47 3.21 -5.51
C GLY A 581 3.99 3.46 -5.15
N ARG A 582 3.04 2.60 -5.54
CA ARG A 582 1.62 2.74 -5.23
C ARG A 582 1.24 1.61 -4.29
N GLY A 583 1.46 1.84 -2.99
CA GLY A 583 0.84 1.01 -1.97
C GLY A 583 -0.66 1.25 -2.02
N TYR A 584 -1.40 0.30 -2.59
CA TYR A 584 -2.82 0.18 -2.34
C TYR A 584 -3.08 -1.00 -1.40
N ALA A 585 -4.10 -0.78 -0.58
CA ALA A 585 -4.54 -1.64 0.49
C ALA A 585 -5.06 -3.00 -0.03
N PRO A 586 -4.71 -4.14 0.61
CA PRO A 586 -5.48 -5.37 0.48
C PRO A 586 -6.97 -5.10 0.73
N SER A 587 -7.82 -5.48 -0.21
CA SER A 587 -9.20 -5.02 -0.25
C SER A 587 -10.11 -5.94 -1.08
N LEU A 588 -11.39 -5.96 -0.70
CA LEU A 588 -12.47 -6.59 -1.46
C LEU A 588 -13.26 -5.51 -2.21
N TRP A 589 -13.35 -5.64 -3.52
CA TRP A 589 -14.07 -4.71 -4.41
C TRP A 589 -15.39 -5.34 -4.87
N ALA A 590 -16.47 -4.58 -4.82
CA ALA A 590 -17.75 -4.98 -5.36
C ALA A 590 -18.34 -3.82 -6.18
N PRO A 591 -18.34 -3.90 -7.52
CA PRO A 591 -18.85 -2.81 -8.35
C PRO A 591 -20.36 -2.62 -8.16
N VAL A 592 -20.79 -1.38 -8.02
CA VAL A 592 -22.20 -0.97 -7.99
C VAL A 592 -22.58 -0.48 -9.39
N TYR A 593 -23.52 -1.16 -10.04
CA TYR A 593 -24.04 -0.73 -11.35
C TYR A 593 -25.23 0.23 -11.16
N ARG A 594 -25.24 1.35 -11.90
CA ARG A 594 -26.44 2.16 -12.14
C ARG A 594 -26.98 1.84 -13.54
N SER A 595 -28.30 1.68 -13.65
CA SER A 595 -29.03 1.28 -14.86
C SER A 595 -28.92 2.21 -16.09
N ASN A 596 -28.24 3.35 -15.98
CA ASN A 596 -28.07 4.30 -17.09
C ASN A 596 -26.73 4.15 -17.81
N GLY A 597 -26.49 3.01 -18.48
CA GLY A 597 -25.66 2.86 -19.70
C GLY A 597 -24.23 3.45 -19.77
N ARG A 598 -23.69 4.01 -18.68
CA ARG A 598 -22.35 4.58 -18.58
C ARG A 598 -21.63 3.89 -17.45
N SER A 599 -20.63 3.10 -17.80
CA SER A 599 -19.58 2.71 -16.87
C SER A 599 -18.72 3.95 -16.59
N GLU A 600 -18.86 4.56 -15.42
CA GLU A 600 -17.84 5.48 -14.93
C GLU A 600 -16.75 4.66 -14.23
N PHE A 601 -15.91 4.00 -15.02
CA PHE A 601 -14.52 3.86 -14.62
C PHE A 601 -13.88 5.24 -14.83
N PRO A 602 -13.01 5.74 -13.93
CA PRO A 602 -12.24 6.94 -14.18
C PRO A 602 -11.16 6.63 -15.23
N THR A 603 -11.56 6.49 -16.50
CA THR A 603 -10.69 6.67 -17.65
C THR A 603 -10.64 8.16 -17.96
N ARG A 604 -9.86 8.90 -17.19
CA ARG A 604 -9.20 10.10 -17.71
C ARG A 604 -7.71 9.83 -17.72
N THR A 605 -7.18 9.74 -18.93
CA THR A 605 -5.77 9.79 -19.24
C THR A 605 -5.15 10.98 -18.51
N LEU A 606 -4.26 10.71 -17.56
CA LEU A 606 -3.11 11.51 -17.11
C LEU A 606 -2.25 10.63 -16.20
#